data_AF-A0A1I6H5G0-F1
#
_entry.id   AF-A0A1I6H5G0-F1
#
_cell.length_a   1.000
_cell.length_b   1.000
_cell.length_c   1.000
_cell.angle_alpha   90.00
_cell.angle_beta   90.00
_cell.angle_gamma   90.00
#
_symmetry.space_group_name_H-M   'P 1'
#
loop_
_entity.id
_entity.type
_entity.pdbx_description
1 polymer ?
#
loop_
_entity_poly.entity_id
_entity_poly.type
_entity_poly.pdbx_seq_one_letter_code
_entity_poly.pdbx_strand_id
1 'polypeptide(L)' 'MSPGERETTRQTTTDEPTESHEDDDADAVDDHLQSLDDGAGCTEIWEHLSESREE' A
#
# COMPACT_ATOMS: atom_id res chain seq x y z
N MET A 1 9.93 26.73 -26.91
CA MET A 1 9.62 25.29 -26.88
C MET A 1 8.21 25.14 -26.36
N SER A 2 7.35 24.37 -27.04
CA SER A 2 6.00 24.08 -26.54
C SER A 2 6.08 22.94 -25.51
N PRO A 3 5.74 23.17 -24.23
CA PRO A 3 5.33 22.07 -23.38
C PRO A 3 3.86 21.81 -23.71
N GLY A 4 3.60 20.76 -24.48
CA GLY A 4 2.27 20.18 -24.53
C GLY A 4 1.86 19.85 -23.10
N GLU A 5 0.82 20.51 -22.63
CA GLU A 5 0.14 20.19 -21.38
C GLU A 5 -0.40 18.78 -21.55
N ARG A 6 0.42 17.80 -21.18
CA ARG A 6 -0.05 16.47 -20.84
C ARG A 6 -0.81 16.62 -19.54
N GLU A 7 -2.04 17.11 -19.66
CA GLU A 7 -3.11 16.88 -18.71
C GLU A 7 -3.35 15.37 -18.67
N THR A 8 -2.43 14.65 -17.99
CA THR A 8 -2.80 13.41 -17.33
C THR A 8 -3.68 13.85 -16.17
N THR A 9 -4.95 14.10 -16.46
CA THR A 9 -6.00 13.91 -15.47
C THR A 9 -5.83 12.46 -15.01
N ARG A 10 -5.12 12.26 -13.90
CA ARG A 10 -5.31 11.06 -13.09
C ARG A 10 -6.77 11.13 -12.68
N GLN A 11 -7.61 10.53 -13.51
CA GLN A 11 -8.91 10.08 -13.07
C GLN A 11 -8.61 9.03 -12.01
N THR A 12 -8.47 9.49 -10.77
CA THR A 12 -8.76 8.66 -9.62
C THR A 12 -10.25 8.40 -9.73
N THR A 13 -10.61 7.35 -10.47
CA THR A 13 -11.80 6.59 -10.10
C THR A 13 -11.50 6.14 -8.67
N THR A 14 -12.10 6.84 -7.72
CA THR A 14 -12.27 6.32 -6.37
C THR A 14 -13.03 5.01 -6.56
N ASP A 15 -12.30 3.92 -6.46
CA ASP A 15 -12.87 2.59 -6.28
C ASP A 15 -13.58 2.67 -4.92
N GLU A 16 -14.91 2.77 -4.96
CA GLU A 16 -15.75 2.73 -3.76
C GLU A 16 -15.43 1.41 -3.04
N PRO A 17 -14.88 1.40 -1.81
CA PRO A 17 -14.67 0.15 -1.11
C PRO A 17 -16.04 -0.39 -0.71
N THR A 18 -16.65 -1.20 -1.57
CA THR A 18 -17.73 -2.10 -1.18
C THR A 18 -17.10 -3.43 -0.82
N GLU A 19 -16.39 -3.47 0.29
CA GLU A 19 -16.13 -4.72 0.98
C GLU A 19 -16.30 -4.45 2.46
N SER A 20 -17.43 -4.91 3.00
CA SER A 20 -17.50 -5.34 4.38
C SER A 20 -16.46 -6.45 4.56
N HIS A 21 -15.18 -6.08 4.69
CA HIS A 21 -14.17 -7.00 5.20
C HIS A 21 -14.59 -7.23 6.65
N GLU A 22 -15.30 -8.32 6.89
CA GLU A 22 -15.50 -8.87 8.22
C GLU A 22 -14.10 -8.93 8.84
N ASP A 23 -13.89 -8.22 9.96
CA ASP A 23 -12.61 -7.98 10.64
C ASP A 23 -11.81 -9.26 11.02
N ASP A 24 -12.22 -10.45 10.59
CA ASP A 24 -11.63 -11.76 10.90
C ASP A 24 -10.26 -11.97 10.22
N ASP A 25 -10.02 -11.33 9.07
CA ASP A 25 -8.74 -11.40 8.34
C ASP A 25 -7.83 -10.17 8.58
N ALA A 26 -8.31 -9.13 9.28
CA ALA A 26 -7.53 -7.92 9.54
C ALA A 26 -6.30 -8.20 10.42
N ASP A 27 -6.43 -9.12 11.38
CA ASP A 27 -5.33 -9.55 12.24
C ASP A 27 -4.28 -10.38 11.47
N ALA A 28 -4.69 -11.16 10.47
CA ALA A 28 -3.78 -12.02 9.70
C ALA A 28 -2.93 -11.22 8.70
N VAL A 29 -3.46 -10.14 8.14
CA VAL A 29 -2.73 -9.29 7.18
C VAL A 29 -1.74 -8.33 7.86
N ASP A 30 -2.00 -7.97 9.11
CA ASP A 30 -1.14 -7.09 9.91
C ASP A 30 -0.04 -7.84 10.67
N ASP A 31 -0.17 -9.15 10.91
CA ASP A 31 0.85 -9.98 11.61
C ASP A 31 2.28 -9.75 11.06
N HIS A 32 2.41 -9.64 9.73
CA HIS A 32 3.69 -9.39 9.05
C HIS A 32 4.20 -7.95 9.20
N LEU A 33 3.34 -7.02 9.61
CA LEU A 33 3.65 -5.62 9.88
C LEU A 33 3.83 -5.35 11.39
N GLN A 34 3.40 -6.24 12.28
CA GLN A 34 3.59 -6.11 13.74
C GLN A 34 5.07 -6.14 14.18
N SER A 35 5.96 -6.63 13.33
CA SER A 35 7.41 -6.57 13.52
C SER A 35 8.00 -5.18 13.27
N LEU A 36 7.23 -4.28 12.65
CA LEU A 36 7.65 -2.92 12.28
C LEU A 36 7.29 -1.91 13.37
N ASP A 37 8.07 -0.83 13.45
CA ASP A 37 7.81 0.27 14.38
C ASP A 37 6.61 1.12 13.91
N ASP A 38 5.86 1.65 14.87
CA ASP A 38 4.75 2.57 14.61
C ASP A 38 5.25 3.82 13.88
N GLY A 39 4.94 3.91 12.58
CA GLY A 39 5.40 5.00 11.72
C GLY A 39 6.52 4.64 10.74
N ALA A 40 6.81 3.34 10.55
CA ALA A 40 7.67 2.86 9.48
C ALA A 40 7.24 3.46 8.12
N GLY A 41 8.21 4.01 7.40
CA GLY A 41 7.99 4.59 6.09
C GLY A 41 7.76 3.53 5.01
N CYS A 42 7.20 3.95 3.87
CA CYS A 42 6.93 3.05 2.74
C CYS A 42 8.17 2.28 2.25
N THR A 43 9.36 2.88 2.34
CA THR A 43 10.62 2.22 1.97
C THR A 43 10.98 1.13 2.97
N GLU A 44 10.87 1.40 4.26
CA GLU A 44 11.24 0.47 5.34
C GLU A 44 10.31 -0.76 5.35
N ILE A 45 9.01 -0.56 5.11
CA ILE A 45 8.04 -1.67 4.95
C ILE A 45 8.43 -2.57 3.76
N TRP A 46 8.83 -1.96 2.65
CA TRP A 46 9.15 -2.71 1.43
C TRP A 46 10.45 -3.50 1.54
N GLU A 47 11.46 -2.95 2.21
CA GLU A 47 12.71 -3.66 2.55
C GLU A 47 12.39 -4.91 3.39
N HIS A 48 11.63 -4.75 4.47
CA HIS A 48 11.23 -5.85 5.35
C HIS A 48 10.47 -6.97 4.62
N LEU A 49 9.50 -6.62 3.76
CA LEU A 49 8.74 -7.60 2.97
C LEU A 49 9.56 -8.24 1.84
N SER A 50 10.61 -7.58 1.38
CA SER A 50 11.49 -8.13 0.35
C SER A 50 12.42 -9.21 0.91
N GLU A 51 12.97 -9.00 2.11
CA GLU A 51 13.82 -9.98 2.80
C GLU A 51 13.04 -11.27 3.08
N SER A 52 11.83 -11.14 3.65
CA SER A 52 10.92 -12.28 3.93
C SER A 52 10.45 -13.06 2.71
N ARG A 53 10.64 -12.52 1.49
CA ARG A 53 10.27 -13.16 0.23
C ARG A 53 11.43 -13.93 -0.40
N GLU A 54 12.67 -13.57 -0.09
CA GLU A 54 13.87 -14.17 -0.66
C GLU A 54 14.36 -15.42 0.11
N GLU A 55 13.75 -15.68 1.28
CA GLU A 55 13.97 -16.88 2.12
C GLU A 55 13.16 -18.13 1.72
#